data_AF-A0A932Q364-F1
#
_entry.id   AF-A0A932Q364-F1
#
_cell.length_a   1.000
_cell.length_b   1.000
_cell.length_c   1.000
_cell.angle_alpha   90.00
_cell.angle_beta   90.00
_cell.angle_gamma   90.00
#
_symmetry.space_group_name_H-M   'P 1'
#
loop_
_entity.id
_entity.type
_entity.pdbx_description
1 polymer ?
#
loop_
_entity_poly.entity_id
_entity_poly.type
_entity_poly.pdbx_seq_one_letter_code
_entity_poly.pdbx_strand_id
1 'polypeptide(L)'
;MKRFLLLLFLAVFISCAPIAAIDDPFAQPTASSAPSSVGSSARPLRIIVIDVGQGDSTLIVGPSGKTLLIDAGSRTQCCTAGSSLGRSAEDRLDDGDSF
;
A
#
# COMPACT_ATOMS: atom_id res chain seq x y z
N MET A 1 44.34 0.98 -0.31
CA MET A 1 43.05 1.60 0.07
C MET A 1 42.20 1.97 -1.15
N LYS A 2 42.57 2.96 -1.98
CA LYS A 2 41.74 3.43 -3.13
C LYS A 2 41.46 2.38 -4.20
N ARG A 3 42.45 1.55 -4.53
CA ARG A 3 42.30 0.44 -5.49
C ARG A 3 41.36 -0.65 -4.98
N PHE A 4 41.32 -0.83 -3.66
CA PHE A 4 40.44 -1.81 -3.02
C PHE A 4 38.98 -1.30 -3.01
N LEU A 5 38.78 -0.01 -2.75
CA LEU A 5 37.48 0.64 -2.86
C LEU A 5 36.92 0.59 -4.29
N LEU A 6 37.79 0.77 -5.29
CA LEU A 6 37.40 0.69 -6.71
C LEU A 6 36.98 -0.74 -7.11
N LEU A 7 37.68 -1.77 -6.62
CA LEU A 7 37.31 -3.17 -6.86
C LEU A 7 36.00 -3.56 -6.17
N LEU A 8 35.73 -3.03 -4.96
CA LEU A 8 34.46 -3.22 -4.26
C LEU A 8 33.28 -2.64 -5.06
N PHE A 9 33.44 -1.41 -5.55
CA PHE A 9 32.40 -0.77 -6.38
C PHE A 9 32.14 -1.53 -7.68
N LEU A 10 33.19 -2.00 -8.34
CA LEU A 10 33.05 -2.78 -9.58
C LEU A 10 32.31 -4.10 -9.36
N ALA A 11 32.55 -4.78 -8.22
CA ALA A 11 31.88 -6.02 -7.88
C ALA A 11 30.36 -5.84 -7.65
N VAL A 12 29.94 -4.70 -7.09
CA VAL A 12 28.51 -4.37 -6.87
C VAL A 12 27.77 -4.14 -8.20
N PHE A 13 28.41 -3.49 -9.17
CA PHE A 13 27.79 -3.23 -10.47
C PHE A 13 27.77 -4.45 -11.41
N ILE A 14 28.68 -5.42 -11.21
CA ILE A 14 28.75 -6.65 -12.00
C ILE A 14 27.80 -7.75 -11.48
N SER A 15 27.25 -7.64 -10.27
CA SER A 15 26.33 -8.62 -9.70
C SER A 15 24.89 -8.50 -10.25
N CYS A 16 24.75 -8.23 -11.54
CA CYS A 16 23.47 -8.33 -12.24
C CYS A 16 23.08 -9.81 -12.29
N ALA A 17 22.36 -10.28 -11.27
CA ALA A 17 21.78 -11.61 -11.28
C ALA A 17 20.69 -11.69 -12.36
N PRO A 18 20.56 -12.82 -13.08
CA PRO A 18 19.42 -13.01 -13.95
C PRO A 18 18.15 -12.94 -13.10
N ILE A 19 17.30 -11.96 -13.40
CA ILE A 19 15.95 -11.89 -12.85
C ILE A 19 15.25 -13.18 -13.30
N ALA A 20 14.91 -14.05 -12.35
CA ALA A 20 14.14 -15.25 -12.64
C ALA A 20 12.82 -14.84 -13.33
N ALA A 21 12.40 -15.61 -14.33
CA ALA A 21 11.11 -15.38 -14.97
C ALA A 21 10.02 -15.44 -13.89
N ILE A 22 9.18 -14.40 -13.84
CA ILE A 22 8.01 -14.38 -12.97
C ILE A 22 6.99 -15.33 -13.59
N ASP A 23 6.59 -16.38 -12.87
CA ASP A 23 5.49 -17.24 -13.27
C ASP A 23 4.22 -16.40 -13.44
N ASP A 24 3.48 -16.59 -14.54
CA ASP A 24 2.23 -15.88 -14.76
C ASP A 24 1.19 -16.32 -13.70
N PRO A 25 0.83 -15.45 -12.74
CA PRO A 25 -0.11 -15.82 -11.68
C PRO A 25 -1.54 -16.04 -12.21
N PHE A 26 -1.78 -15.74 -13.49
CA PHE A 26 -3.05 -15.91 -14.18
C PHE A 26 -3.06 -17.05 -15.21
N ALA A 27 -2.00 -17.86 -15.28
CA ALA A 27 -1.98 -19.06 -16.12
C ALA A 27 -3.07 -20.06 -15.66
N GLN A 28 -4.25 -19.96 -16.26
CA GLN A 28 -5.35 -20.89 -16.00
C GLN A 28 -5.12 -22.17 -16.83
N PRO A 29 -5.25 -23.38 -16.23
CA PRO A 29 -5.26 -24.62 -17.01
C PRO A 29 -6.33 -24.51 -18.09
N THR A 30 -5.96 -24.77 -19.34
CA THR A 30 -6.86 -24.68 -20.50
C THR A 30 -7.90 -25.79 -20.43
N ALA A 31 -8.92 -25.62 -19.58
CA ALA A 31 -10.17 -26.37 -19.68
C ALA A 31 -11.02 -25.67 -20.74
N SER A 32 -11.14 -26.33 -21.89
CA SER A 32 -12.02 -25.96 -23.00
C SER A 32 -13.41 -25.61 -22.46
N SER A 33 -13.72 -24.32 -22.44
CA SER A 33 -15.01 -23.81 -21.97
C SER A 33 -15.79 -23.35 -23.19
N ALA A 34 -16.92 -24.03 -23.44
CA ALA A 34 -17.92 -23.58 -24.39
C ALA A 34 -18.32 -22.12 -24.10
N PRO A 35 -18.71 -21.33 -25.11
CA PRO A 35 -19.08 -19.94 -24.90
C PRO A 35 -20.38 -19.88 -24.09
N SER A 36 -20.27 -19.63 -22.79
CA SER A 36 -21.39 -19.20 -21.97
C SER A 36 -21.72 -17.76 -22.34
N SER A 37 -22.73 -17.61 -23.19
CA SER A 37 -23.35 -16.33 -23.50
C SER A 37 -24.05 -15.79 -22.25
N VAL A 38 -23.30 -15.13 -21.37
CA VAL A 38 -23.87 -14.31 -20.31
C VAL A 38 -24.33 -13.01 -20.96
N GLY A 39 -25.50 -13.08 -21.60
CA GLY A 39 -26.35 -11.93 -21.83
C GLY A 39 -26.89 -11.47 -20.48
N SER A 40 -26.12 -10.66 -19.78
CA SER A 40 -26.61 -9.89 -18.65
C SER A 40 -26.20 -8.45 -18.89
N SER A 41 -27.09 -7.51 -18.55
CA SER A 41 -26.86 -6.07 -18.54
C SER A 41 -25.73 -5.73 -17.56
N ALA A 42 -24.51 -6.15 -17.91
CA ALA A 42 -23.33 -6.03 -17.09
C ALA A 42 -22.99 -4.55 -17.04
N ARG A 43 -23.03 -3.99 -15.83
CA ARG A 43 -22.64 -2.60 -15.63
C ARG A 43 -21.18 -2.44 -16.06
N PRO A 44 -20.75 -1.27 -16.56
CA PRO A 44 -19.34 -1.06 -16.84
C PRO A 44 -18.53 -1.23 -15.55
N LEU A 45 -17.31 -1.75 -15.66
CA LEU A 45 -16.33 -1.71 -14.58
C LEU A 45 -16.10 -0.24 -14.22
N ARG A 46 -16.21 0.10 -12.92
CA ARG A 46 -15.98 1.46 -12.43
C ARG A 46 -14.79 1.46 -11.49
N ILE A 47 -13.87 2.40 -11.72
CA ILE A 47 -12.74 2.70 -10.84
C ILE A 47 -12.99 4.09 -10.27
N ILE A 48 -13.03 4.20 -8.95
CA ILE A 48 -13.35 5.43 -8.22
C ILE A 48 -12.17 5.73 -7.30
N VAL A 49 -11.49 6.85 -7.53
CA VAL A 49 -10.46 7.36 -6.62
C VAL A 49 -11.15 8.23 -5.58
N ILE A 50 -10.92 7.92 -4.32
CA ILE A 50 -11.55 8.58 -3.17
C ILE A 50 -10.50 9.43 -2.48
N ASP A 51 -10.76 10.73 -2.36
CA ASP A 51 -9.98 11.60 -1.48
C ASP A 51 -10.38 11.31 -0.02
N VAL A 52 -9.44 10.75 0.73
CA VAL A 52 -9.59 10.43 2.17
C VAL A 52 -8.72 11.35 3.06
N GLY A 53 -8.18 12.44 2.51
CA GLY A 53 -7.20 13.29 3.18
C GLY A 53 -5.76 12.84 2.90
N GLN A 54 -4.94 12.65 3.95
CA GLN A 54 -3.57 12.15 3.75
C GLN A 54 -3.57 10.63 3.58
N GLY A 55 -3.76 10.18 2.34
CA GLY A 55 -3.66 8.78 1.96
C GLY A 55 -4.35 8.52 0.63
N ASP A 56 -4.10 7.33 0.07
CA ASP A 56 -4.74 6.90 -1.17
C ASP A 56 -5.91 5.97 -0.84
N SER A 57 -6.97 6.05 -1.63
CA SER A 57 -8.04 5.05 -1.57
C SER A 57 -8.71 4.90 -2.93
N THR A 58 -8.86 3.66 -3.36
CA THR A 58 -9.47 3.31 -4.65
C THR A 58 -10.55 2.25 -4.45
N LEU A 59 -11.78 2.56 -4.88
CA LEU A 59 -12.88 1.61 -4.92
C LEU A 59 -13.09 1.10 -6.34
N ILE A 60 -13.03 -0.22 -6.51
CA ILE A 60 -13.36 -0.92 -7.74
C ILE A 60 -14.75 -1.51 -7.61
N VAL A 61 -15.64 -1.21 -8.56
CA VAL A 61 -16.97 -1.81 -8.67
C VAL A 61 -17.02 -2.65 -9.94
N GLY A 62 -17.05 -3.97 -9.77
CA GLY A 62 -17.11 -4.93 -10.85
C GLY A 62 -18.46 -4.90 -11.59
N PRO A 63 -18.51 -5.41 -12.83
CA PRO A 63 -19.74 -5.47 -13.63
C PRO A 63 -20.91 -6.22 -12.97
N SER A 64 -20.60 -7.16 -12.07
CA SER A 64 -21.56 -7.92 -11.26
C SER A 64 -22.06 -7.17 -10.02
N GLY A 65 -21.55 -5.96 -9.77
CA GLY A 65 -21.82 -5.18 -8.56
C GLY A 65 -20.94 -5.53 -7.36
N LYS A 66 -20.09 -6.55 -7.45
CA LYS A 66 -19.08 -6.85 -6.42
C LYS A 66 -18.08 -5.70 -6.29
N THR A 67 -17.63 -5.42 -5.08
CA THR A 67 -16.72 -4.30 -4.78
C THR A 67 -15.42 -4.74 -4.15
N LEU A 68 -14.33 -4.07 -4.49
CA LEU A 68 -13.00 -4.22 -3.86
C LEU A 68 -12.49 -2.82 -3.49
N LEU A 69 -12.11 -2.63 -2.23
CA LEU A 69 -11.43 -1.42 -1.77
C LEU A 69 -9.93 -1.71 -1.69
N ILE A 70 -9.14 -0.89 -2.38
CA ILE A 70 -7.68 -0.94 -2.40
C ILE A 70 -7.17 0.33 -1.76
N ASP A 71 -6.37 0.17 -0.72
CA ASP A 71 -5.96 1.24 0.17
C ASP A 71 -7.17 1.95 0.85
N ALA A 72 -6.95 2.46 2.04
CA ALA A 72 -7.98 3.14 2.84
C ALA A 72 -7.42 4.35 3.58
N GLY A 73 -6.22 4.80 3.21
CA GLY A 73 -5.47 5.80 3.95
C GLY A 73 -5.00 5.30 5.32
N SER A 74 -4.14 6.10 5.96
CA SER A 74 -3.62 5.81 7.29
C SER A 74 -4.63 6.19 8.38
N ARG A 75 -4.82 5.30 9.38
CA ARG A 75 -5.57 5.64 10.61
C ARG A 75 -4.83 6.64 11.50
N THR A 76 -3.54 6.87 11.25
CA THR A 76 -2.61 7.54 12.17
C THR A 76 -2.45 9.01 11.80
N GLN A 77 -3.53 9.79 11.91
CA GLN A 77 -3.46 11.26 11.85
C GLN A 77 -3.99 11.94 13.11
N CYS A 78 -4.27 11.17 14.17
CA CYS A 78 -4.85 11.71 15.39
C CYS A 78 -3.84 12.44 16.31
N CYS A 79 -2.52 12.27 16.14
CA CYS A 79 -1.54 12.77 17.13
C CYS A 79 -0.44 13.69 16.58
N THR A 80 -0.38 13.95 15.27
CA THR A 80 0.70 14.80 14.68
C THR A 80 0.27 16.26 14.58
N ALA A 81 -0.28 16.80 15.68
CA ALA A 81 -0.58 18.22 15.82
C ALA A 81 -0.31 18.75 17.25
N GLY A 82 0.49 18.04 18.07
CA GLY A 82 0.71 18.42 19.48
C GLY A 82 2.12 18.27 20.03
N SER A 83 3.11 17.75 19.29
CA SER A 83 4.44 17.44 19.85
C SER A 83 5.55 18.45 19.54
N SER A 84 5.23 19.62 18.99
CA SER A 84 6.18 20.72 18.79
C SER A 84 5.99 21.91 19.73
N LEU A 85 5.03 21.89 20.66
CA LEU A 85 4.82 22.95 21.65
C LEU A 85 4.68 22.34 23.05
N GLY A 86 5.68 22.56 23.91
CA GLY A 86 5.53 22.38 25.36
C GLY A 86 6.29 21.23 26.03
N ARG A 87 7.63 21.15 25.88
CA ARG A 87 8.50 20.51 26.91
C ARG A 87 8.93 21.53 27.97
N SER A 88 8.01 22.33 28.47
CA SER A 88 8.27 23.35 29.49
C SER A 88 6.98 23.71 30.22
N ALA A 89 6.42 22.81 31.04
CA ALA A 89 5.45 23.21 32.08
C ALA A 89 5.18 22.18 33.19
N GLU A 90 5.46 20.88 33.05
CA GLU A 90 5.07 19.88 34.07
C GLU A 90 6.14 19.61 35.16
N ASP A 91 6.76 20.67 35.68
CA ASP A 91 7.60 20.64 36.89
C ASP A 91 6.89 21.25 38.12
N ARG A 92 5.59 21.56 38.06
CA ARG A 92 4.90 22.16 39.21
C ARG A 92 3.44 21.72 39.32
N LEU A 93 3.11 21.21 40.52
CA LEU A 93 1.78 21.13 41.16
C LEU A 93 0.94 19.89 40.80
N ASP A 94 0.31 19.17 41.72
CA ASP A 94 0.24 19.23 43.18
C ASP A 94 -0.38 17.91 43.67
N ASP A 95 -0.10 17.61 44.93
CA ASP A 95 -0.66 16.55 45.74
C ASP A 95 -2.19 16.66 45.88
N GLY A 96 -2.92 15.54 46.03
CA GLY A 96 -4.35 15.63 46.32
C GLY A 96 -5.16 14.35 46.26
N ASP A 97 -4.99 13.53 47.31
CA ASP A 97 -5.99 12.68 47.98
C ASP A 97 -6.74 11.57 47.22
N SER A 98 -6.33 10.36 47.59
CA SER A 98 -7.08 9.11 47.60
C SER A 98 -8.13 9.07 48.73
N PHE A 99 -9.42 9.05 48.41
CA PHE A 99 -10.38 7.98 48.71
C PHE A 99 -11.75 8.29 48.10
#